data_AF-A0A6G3WLD3-F1
#
_entry.id   AF-A0A6G3WLD3-F1
#
_cell.length_a   1.000
_cell.length_b   1.000
_cell.length_c   1.000
_cell.angle_alpha   90.00
_cell.angle_beta   90.00
_cell.angle_gamma   90.00
#
_symmetry.space_group_name_H-M   'P 1'
#
loop_
_entity.id
_entity.type
_entity.pdbx_description
1 polymer ?
#
loop_
_entity_poly.entity_id
_entity_poly.type
_entity_poly.pdbx_seq_one_letter_code
_entity_poly.pdbx_strand_id
1 'polypeptide(L)'
;RLAASVPDAEVAWNPEFLREGSAVQDSMRPERIVVGAPSAHAETVLRTLYAPLLRAGATFFGTDTATAELVKVAANSFLATKISFINAMAEVCDAAGADVTVLASAVGADSRIGDRFLDPGLGFGGSCFPKDIRAFAARAEEIGAGEAVTFLHEVDRINTRQRERTVSRARRLVGGS
;
A
#
# COMPACT_ATOMS: atom_id res chain seq x y z
N ARG A 1 12.52 -7.62 -27.34
CA ARG A 1 12.60 -9.10 -27.22
C ARG A 1 11.24 -9.75 -27.45
N LEU A 2 10.15 -9.31 -26.80
CA LEU A 2 8.78 -9.81 -27.06
C LEU A 2 8.27 -9.55 -28.50
N ALA A 3 8.41 -8.32 -29.00
CA ALA A 3 7.99 -7.96 -30.36
C ALA A 3 8.75 -8.72 -31.48
N ALA A 4 9.92 -9.28 -31.18
CA ALA A 4 10.69 -10.08 -32.14
C ALA A 4 10.18 -11.53 -32.25
N SER A 5 9.55 -12.04 -31.18
CA SER A 5 8.99 -13.38 -31.12
C SER A 5 7.48 -13.42 -31.38
N VAL A 6 6.76 -12.33 -31.07
CA VAL A 6 5.32 -12.19 -31.27
C VAL A 6 5.03 -10.76 -31.74
N PRO A 7 5.01 -10.49 -33.05
CA PRO A 7 4.96 -9.14 -33.61
C PRO A 7 3.73 -8.32 -33.22
N ASP A 8 2.61 -9.00 -32.96
CA ASP A 8 1.33 -8.38 -32.62
C ASP A 8 1.03 -8.37 -31.12
N ALA A 9 1.97 -8.81 -30.28
CA ALA A 9 1.76 -8.84 -28.83
C ALA A 9 1.95 -7.44 -28.22
N GLU A 10 0.93 -6.98 -27.50
CA GLU A 10 0.98 -5.77 -26.70
C GLU A 10 1.24 -6.10 -25.23
N VAL A 11 2.01 -5.25 -24.55
CA VAL A 11 2.29 -5.37 -23.12
C VAL A 11 1.48 -4.32 -22.37
N ALA A 12 0.57 -4.77 -21.51
CA ALA A 12 -0.21 -3.93 -20.61
C ALA A 12 0.21 -4.15 -19.16
N TRP A 13 -0.06 -3.16 -18.32
CA TRP A 13 0.20 -3.20 -16.89
C TRP A 13 -1.12 -3.27 -16.12
N ASN A 14 -1.35 -4.36 -15.38
CA ASN A 14 -2.55 -4.51 -14.55
C ASN A 14 -2.13 -4.86 -13.12
N PRO A 15 -1.89 -3.87 -12.25
CA PRO A 15 -1.46 -4.12 -10.89
C PRO A 15 -2.57 -4.77 -10.07
N GLU A 16 -2.18 -5.64 -9.15
CA GLU A 16 -3.07 -6.29 -8.19
C GLU A 16 -3.20 -5.47 -6.89
N PHE A 17 -4.31 -5.59 -6.17
CA PHE A 17 -4.54 -4.93 -4.87
C PHE A 17 -5.06 -5.93 -3.82
N LEU A 18 -4.57 -7.16 -3.88
CA LEU A 18 -5.02 -8.28 -3.06
C LEU A 18 -4.38 -8.22 -1.68
N ARG A 19 -5.12 -8.69 -0.67
CA ARG A 19 -4.58 -8.85 0.68
C ARG A 19 -4.37 -10.32 1.00
N GLU A 20 -3.24 -10.62 1.61
CA GLU A 20 -2.94 -11.95 2.13
C GLU A 20 -4.06 -12.40 3.09
N GLY A 21 -4.51 -13.65 2.96
CA GLY A 21 -5.65 -14.19 3.71
C GLY A 21 -7.04 -13.88 3.11
N SER A 22 -7.18 -12.95 2.16
CA SER A 22 -8.45 -12.67 1.48
C SER A 22 -8.34 -12.57 -0.05
N ALA A 23 -7.21 -13.01 -0.62
CA ALA A 23 -6.89 -12.87 -2.04
C ALA A 23 -7.96 -13.41 -3.00
N VAL A 24 -8.61 -14.55 -2.67
CA VAL A 24 -9.69 -15.11 -3.51
C VAL A 24 -10.88 -14.15 -3.54
N GLN A 25 -11.31 -13.65 -2.37
CA GLN A 25 -12.42 -12.72 -2.28
C GLN A 25 -12.09 -11.39 -2.96
N ASP A 26 -10.90 -10.85 -2.71
CA ASP A 26 -10.42 -9.60 -3.31
C ASP A 26 -10.32 -9.72 -4.85
N SER A 27 -9.97 -10.89 -5.38
CA SER A 27 -9.94 -11.14 -6.83
C SER A 27 -11.34 -11.25 -7.43
N MET A 28 -12.27 -11.87 -6.71
CA MET A 28 -13.64 -12.10 -7.19
C MET A 28 -14.55 -10.87 -7.03
N ARG A 29 -14.22 -9.96 -6.11
CA ARG A 29 -15.01 -8.75 -5.81
C ARG A 29 -14.10 -7.55 -5.52
N PRO A 30 -13.27 -7.12 -6.49
CA PRO A 30 -12.36 -6.01 -6.28
C PRO A 30 -13.13 -4.69 -6.16
N GLU A 31 -12.64 -3.77 -5.32
CA GLU A 31 -13.17 -2.40 -5.26
C GLU A 31 -12.91 -1.65 -6.58
N ARG A 32 -11.74 -1.89 -7.19
CA ARG A 32 -11.30 -1.27 -8.44
C ARG A 32 -10.36 -2.16 -9.24
N ILE A 33 -10.29 -1.90 -10.53
CA ILE A 33 -9.37 -2.51 -11.49
C ILE A 33 -8.63 -1.36 -12.18
N VAL A 34 -7.29 -1.41 -12.17
CA VAL A 34 -6.43 -0.41 -12.81
C VAL A 34 -5.70 -1.08 -13.96
N VAL A 35 -5.71 -0.44 -15.13
CA VAL A 35 -5.08 -0.96 -16.34
C VAL A 35 -4.31 0.17 -17.03
N GLY A 36 -3.00 -0.04 -17.19
CA GLY A 36 -2.14 0.70 -18.07
C GLY A 36 -2.07 0.01 -19.43
N ALA A 37 -2.77 0.52 -20.44
CA ALA A 37 -2.82 -0.10 -21.77
C ALA A 37 -2.06 0.76 -22.81
N PRO A 38 -1.26 0.14 -23.70
CA PRO A 38 -0.52 0.88 -24.73
C PRO A 38 -1.41 1.31 -25.91
N SER A 39 -2.63 0.76 -26.02
CA SER A 39 -3.57 1.04 -27.10
C SER A 39 -5.03 0.86 -26.67
N ALA A 40 -5.94 1.44 -27.45
CA ALA A 40 -7.38 1.26 -27.27
C ALA A 40 -7.81 -0.20 -27.50
N HIS A 41 -7.08 -0.96 -28.31
CA HIS A 41 -7.33 -2.37 -28.54
C HIS A 41 -7.06 -3.16 -27.26
N ALA A 42 -5.86 -3.02 -26.67
CA ALA A 42 -5.51 -3.66 -25.40
C ALA A 42 -6.50 -3.32 -24.27
N GLU A 43 -6.92 -2.05 -24.15
CA GLU A 43 -7.93 -1.66 -23.16
C GLU A 43 -9.27 -2.37 -23.40
N THR A 44 -9.73 -2.43 -24.65
CA THR A 44 -10.99 -3.10 -25.01
C THR A 44 -10.96 -4.58 -24.67
N VAL A 45 -9.85 -5.26 -24.94
CA VAL A 45 -9.63 -6.67 -24.59
C VAL A 45 -9.72 -6.85 -23.07
N LEU A 46 -9.03 -6.01 -22.29
CA LEU A 46 -9.04 -6.10 -20.83
C LEU A 46 -10.40 -5.74 -20.22
N ARG A 47 -11.14 -4.78 -20.77
CA ARG A 47 -12.52 -4.48 -20.35
C ARG A 47 -13.46 -5.66 -20.62
N THR A 48 -13.26 -6.35 -21.74
CA THR A 48 -14.04 -7.55 -22.07
C THR A 48 -13.73 -8.68 -21.09
N LEU A 49 -12.45 -8.90 -20.79
CA LEU A 49 -12.00 -9.87 -19.78
C LEU A 49 -12.63 -9.59 -18.41
N TYR A 50 -12.62 -8.34 -17.96
CA TYR A 50 -13.14 -7.95 -16.64
C TYR A 50 -14.64 -7.68 -16.59
N ALA A 51 -15.37 -7.81 -17.70
CA ALA A 51 -16.79 -7.47 -17.78
C ALA A 51 -17.66 -8.10 -16.66
N PRO A 52 -17.45 -9.35 -16.21
CA PRO A 52 -18.18 -9.90 -15.07
C PRO A 52 -17.96 -9.12 -13.77
N LEU A 53 -16.71 -8.73 -13.47
CA LEU A 53 -16.35 -7.98 -12.26
C LEU A 53 -16.88 -6.55 -12.31
N LEU A 54 -16.85 -5.92 -13.49
CA LEU A 54 -17.40 -4.58 -13.69
C LEU A 54 -18.91 -4.56 -13.47
N ARG A 55 -19.63 -5.57 -13.99
CA ARG A 55 -21.07 -5.73 -13.71
C ARG A 55 -21.37 -5.99 -12.23
N ALA A 56 -20.43 -6.57 -11.50
CA ALA A 56 -20.54 -6.79 -10.05
C ALA A 56 -20.20 -5.53 -9.22
N GLY A 57 -19.86 -4.41 -9.85
CA GLY A 57 -19.67 -3.11 -9.20
C GLY A 57 -18.21 -2.63 -9.10
N ALA A 58 -17.23 -3.37 -9.63
CA ALA A 58 -15.84 -2.92 -9.63
C ALA A 58 -15.66 -1.69 -10.54
N THR A 59 -14.93 -0.68 -10.07
CA THR A 59 -14.63 0.51 -10.89
C THR A 59 -13.42 0.25 -11.79
N PHE A 60 -13.50 0.58 -13.08
CA PHE A 60 -12.38 0.42 -14.03
C PHE A 60 -11.65 1.75 -14.27
N PHE A 61 -10.35 1.76 -14.09
CA PHE A 61 -9.45 2.87 -14.41
C PHE A 61 -8.52 2.47 -15.56
N GLY A 62 -8.73 3.05 -16.74
CA GLY A 62 -7.82 2.95 -17.89
C GLY A 62 -6.85 4.14 -17.90
N THR A 63 -5.56 3.88 -18.09
CA THR A 63 -4.50 4.88 -18.07
C THR A 63 -3.27 4.40 -18.87
N ASP A 64 -2.17 5.15 -18.86
CA ASP A 64 -0.89 4.72 -19.42
C ASP A 64 -0.14 3.74 -18.48
N THR A 65 0.85 3.02 -19.01
CA THR A 65 1.58 2.00 -18.25
C THR A 65 2.36 2.55 -17.06
N ALA A 66 2.97 3.73 -17.20
CA ALA A 66 3.76 4.35 -16.14
C ALA A 66 2.85 4.79 -14.97
N THR A 67 1.71 5.40 -15.27
CA THR A 67 0.72 5.77 -14.25
C THR A 67 0.17 4.53 -13.54
N ALA A 68 -0.19 3.48 -14.26
CA ALA A 68 -0.69 2.24 -13.65
C ALA A 68 0.35 1.59 -12.71
N GLU A 69 1.63 1.61 -13.08
CA GLU A 69 2.72 1.14 -12.23
C GLU A 69 2.83 1.98 -10.95
N LEU A 70 2.79 3.30 -11.07
CA LEU A 70 2.85 4.22 -9.93
C LEU A 70 1.67 4.06 -8.98
N VAL A 71 0.46 3.80 -9.48
CA VAL A 71 -0.72 3.59 -8.61
C VAL A 71 -0.50 2.45 -7.62
N LYS A 72 0.18 1.36 -8.01
CA LYS A 72 0.46 0.24 -7.10
C LYS A 72 1.38 0.66 -5.96
N VAL A 73 2.53 1.23 -6.29
CA VAL A 73 3.54 1.60 -5.30
C VAL A 73 3.06 2.74 -4.42
N ALA A 74 2.33 3.72 -4.97
CA ALA A 74 1.75 4.82 -4.21
C ALA A 74 0.68 4.34 -3.22
N ALA A 75 -0.22 3.43 -3.64
CA ALA A 75 -1.25 2.87 -2.76
C ALA A 75 -0.64 2.12 -1.57
N ASN A 76 0.33 1.23 -1.82
CA ASN A 76 1.00 0.48 -0.76
C ASN A 76 1.79 1.40 0.18
N SER A 77 2.46 2.42 -0.37
CA SER A 77 3.20 3.40 0.42
C SER A 77 2.28 4.24 1.31
N PHE A 78 1.10 4.63 0.81
CA PHE A 78 0.12 5.38 1.61
C PHE A 78 -0.46 4.54 2.75
N LEU A 79 -0.79 3.27 2.50
CA LEU A 79 -1.27 2.35 3.56
C LEU A 79 -0.22 2.16 4.66
N ALA A 80 1.05 1.96 4.27
CA ALA A 80 2.14 1.86 5.22
C ALA A 80 2.36 3.17 6.01
N THR A 81 2.16 4.32 5.36
CA THR A 81 2.22 5.64 6.01
C THR A 81 1.14 5.77 7.07
N LYS A 82 -0.11 5.33 6.81
CA LYS A 82 -1.18 5.33 7.83
C LYS A 82 -0.80 4.50 9.06
N ILE A 83 -0.24 3.31 8.84
CA ILE A 83 0.21 2.43 9.94
C ILE A 83 1.36 3.07 10.73
N SER A 84 2.39 3.58 10.07
CA SER A 84 3.51 4.24 10.76
C SER A 84 3.05 5.49 11.50
N PHE A 85 2.14 6.27 10.90
CA PHE A 85 1.57 7.45 11.55
C PHE A 85 0.88 7.09 12.86
N ILE A 86 -0.02 6.10 12.86
CA ILE A 86 -0.73 5.75 14.10
C ILE A 86 0.19 5.13 15.15
N ASN A 87 1.22 4.37 14.73
CA ASN A 87 2.23 3.87 15.67
C ASN A 87 3.04 5.01 16.30
N ALA A 88 3.40 6.04 15.53
CA ALA A 88 4.04 7.22 16.10
C ALA A 88 3.12 7.96 17.08
N MET A 89 1.82 8.06 16.78
CA MET A 89 0.84 8.62 17.72
C MET A 89 0.70 7.76 18.98
N ALA A 90 0.84 6.43 18.89
CA ALA A 90 0.88 5.55 20.06
C ALA A 90 2.04 5.92 21.00
N GLU A 91 3.22 6.22 20.46
CA GLU A 91 4.37 6.68 21.26
C GLU A 91 4.09 8.02 21.96
N VAL A 92 3.40 8.94 21.28
CA VAL A 92 3.00 10.23 21.85
C VAL A 92 1.94 10.03 22.94
N CYS A 93 0.96 9.17 22.71
CA CYS A 93 -0.05 8.80 23.70
C CYS A 93 0.57 8.19 24.96
N ASP A 94 1.52 7.26 24.81
CA ASP A 94 2.29 6.67 25.93
C ASP A 94 2.97 7.78 26.76
N ALA A 95 3.60 8.77 26.11
CA ALA A 95 4.30 9.86 26.79
C ALA A 95 3.35 10.88 27.45
N ALA A 96 2.17 11.09 26.87
CA ALA A 96 1.17 12.03 27.37
C ALA A 96 0.18 11.42 28.37
N GLY A 97 0.19 10.10 28.57
CA GLY A 97 -0.82 9.39 29.36
C GLY A 97 -2.19 9.33 28.67
N ALA A 98 -2.22 9.37 27.33
CA ALA A 98 -3.44 9.30 26.52
C ALA A 98 -3.69 7.89 25.96
N ASP A 99 -4.91 7.66 25.45
CA ASP A 99 -5.32 6.40 24.85
C ASP A 99 -5.28 6.47 23.31
N VAL A 100 -4.39 5.68 22.70
CA VAL A 100 -4.23 5.65 21.24
C VAL A 100 -5.42 5.02 20.51
N THR A 101 -6.15 4.10 21.12
CA THR A 101 -7.34 3.46 20.52
C THR A 101 -8.48 4.47 20.41
N VAL A 102 -8.67 5.29 21.44
CA VAL A 102 -9.62 6.41 21.40
C VAL A 102 -9.19 7.45 20.36
N LEU A 103 -7.91 7.80 20.31
CA LEU A 103 -7.37 8.72 19.30
C LEU A 103 -7.59 8.20 17.88
N ALA A 104 -7.25 6.94 17.60
CA ALA A 104 -7.42 6.30 16.30
C ALA A 104 -8.89 6.32 15.85
N SER A 105 -9.80 5.98 16.76
CA SER A 105 -11.25 5.99 16.51
C SER A 105 -11.75 7.40 16.20
N ALA A 106 -11.34 8.40 16.98
CA ALA A 106 -11.75 9.78 16.78
C ALA A 106 -11.23 10.37 15.46
N VAL A 107 -9.97 10.07 15.10
CA VAL A 107 -9.37 10.50 13.83
C VAL A 107 -9.99 9.77 12.63
N GLY A 108 -10.22 8.46 12.75
CA GLY A 108 -10.79 7.63 11.70
C GLY A 108 -12.27 7.90 11.39
N ALA A 109 -13.01 8.48 12.34
CA ALA A 109 -14.39 8.90 12.14
C ALA A 109 -14.53 10.04 11.11
N ASP A 110 -13.44 10.76 10.80
CA ASP A 110 -13.43 11.73 9.71
C ASP A 110 -13.42 11.01 8.35
N SER A 111 -14.46 11.22 7.55
CA SER A 111 -14.62 10.56 6.24
C SER A 111 -13.52 10.88 5.23
N ARG A 112 -12.73 11.94 5.45
CA ARG A 112 -11.56 12.27 4.61
C ARG A 112 -10.36 11.39 4.92
N ILE A 113 -10.31 10.79 6.11
CA ILE A 113 -9.21 9.96 6.61
C ILE A 113 -9.59 8.47 6.54
N GLY A 114 -10.78 8.15 7.07
CA GLY A 114 -11.29 6.79 7.21
C GLY A 114 -10.55 5.96 8.28
N ASP A 115 -11.26 5.00 8.84
CA ASP A 115 -10.85 4.14 9.96
C ASP A 115 -9.86 3.02 9.58
N ARG A 116 -9.94 2.49 8.36
CA ARG A 116 -9.09 1.37 7.93
C ARG A 116 -7.60 1.74 7.95
N PHE A 117 -6.75 0.79 8.36
CA PHE A 117 -5.29 0.96 8.47
C PHE A 117 -4.86 2.00 9.52
N LEU A 118 -5.69 2.24 10.54
CA LEU A 118 -5.37 3.08 11.71
C LEU A 118 -5.32 2.28 13.02
N ASP A 119 -5.14 0.97 12.97
CA ASP A 119 -4.97 0.17 14.18
C ASP A 119 -3.50 0.22 14.64
N PRO A 120 -3.21 0.78 15.83
CA PRO A 120 -1.86 0.77 16.38
C PRO A 120 -1.43 -0.66 16.75
N GLY A 121 -0.15 -0.98 16.55
CA GLY A 121 0.32 -2.35 16.76
C GLY A 121 1.83 -2.49 16.72
N LEU A 122 2.31 -3.68 16.35
CA LEU A 122 3.74 -4.03 16.36
C LEU A 122 4.55 -3.47 15.18
N GLY A 123 3.89 -2.68 14.32
CA GLY A 123 4.36 -2.33 13.00
C GLY A 123 3.83 -3.26 11.91
N PHE A 124 3.89 -2.82 10.66
CA PHE A 124 3.54 -3.63 9.50
C PHE A 124 4.66 -4.60 9.14
N GLY A 125 4.28 -5.77 8.61
CA GLY A 125 5.16 -6.82 8.11
C GLY A 125 4.72 -7.33 6.74
N GLY A 126 4.93 -8.62 6.50
CA GLY A 126 4.61 -9.25 5.22
C GLY A 126 5.65 -8.96 4.12
N SER A 127 5.47 -9.62 2.98
CA SER A 127 6.38 -9.52 1.83
C SER A 127 6.22 -8.21 1.05
N CYS A 128 5.05 -7.56 1.12
CA CYS A 128 4.72 -6.41 0.29
C CYS A 128 5.21 -5.07 0.86
N PHE A 129 4.76 -4.63 2.05
CA PHE A 129 4.98 -3.23 2.46
C PHE A 129 6.46 -2.82 2.62
N PRO A 130 7.32 -3.54 3.37
CA PRO A 130 8.72 -3.11 3.51
C PRO A 130 9.48 -3.10 2.18
N LYS A 131 9.19 -4.07 1.30
CA LYS A 131 9.79 -4.17 -0.02
C LYS A 131 9.34 -3.02 -0.91
N ASP A 132 8.04 -2.77 -0.99
CA ASP A 132 7.46 -1.84 -1.95
C ASP A 132 7.82 -0.39 -1.62
N ILE A 133 7.84 -0.02 -0.33
CA ILE A 133 8.26 1.33 0.11
C ILE A 133 9.72 1.59 -0.26
N ARG A 134 10.60 0.63 0.04
CA ARG A 134 12.04 0.75 -0.27
C ARG A 134 12.30 0.74 -1.77
N ALA A 135 11.62 -0.13 -2.51
CA ALA A 135 11.71 -0.17 -3.96
C ALA A 135 11.20 1.13 -4.59
N PHE A 136 10.12 1.72 -4.05
CA PHE A 136 9.60 2.98 -4.55
C PHE A 136 10.55 4.16 -4.28
N ALA A 137 11.10 4.25 -3.06
CA ALA A 137 12.10 5.27 -2.73
C ALA A 137 13.33 5.17 -3.65
N ALA A 138 13.90 3.97 -3.80
CA ALA A 138 15.03 3.74 -4.70
C ALA A 138 14.69 4.09 -6.16
N ARG A 139 13.51 3.68 -6.64
CA ARG A 139 13.08 3.99 -8.00
C ARG A 139 12.87 5.49 -8.22
N ALA A 140 12.34 6.20 -7.22
CA ALA A 140 12.19 7.65 -7.27
C ALA A 140 13.55 8.35 -7.35
N GLU A 141 14.55 7.88 -6.59
CA GLU A 141 15.93 8.37 -6.68
C GLU A 141 16.51 8.18 -8.09
N GLU A 142 16.37 6.98 -8.67
CA GLU A 142 16.87 6.66 -10.03
C GLU A 142 16.32 7.58 -11.12
N ILE A 143 15.07 8.04 -10.98
CA ILE A 143 14.41 8.93 -11.94
C ILE A 143 14.53 10.42 -11.57
N GLY A 144 15.30 10.76 -10.53
CA GLY A 144 15.53 12.15 -10.10
C GLY A 144 14.41 12.78 -9.27
N ALA A 145 13.48 11.98 -8.74
CA ALA A 145 12.34 12.40 -7.92
C ALA A 145 12.46 11.99 -6.44
N GLY A 146 13.66 11.57 -5.98
CA GLY A 146 13.87 11.04 -4.63
C GLY A 146 13.41 11.97 -3.50
N GLU A 147 13.65 13.28 -3.65
CA GLU A 147 13.25 14.28 -2.64
C GLU A 147 11.76 14.22 -2.31
N ALA A 148 10.90 13.98 -3.33
CA ALA A 148 9.44 13.95 -3.18
C ALA A 148 8.94 12.81 -2.29
N VAL A 149 9.74 11.77 -2.11
CA VAL A 149 9.37 10.57 -1.34
C VAL A 149 10.30 10.28 -0.17
N THR A 150 11.15 11.25 0.22
CA THR A 150 12.07 11.12 1.37
C THR A 150 11.36 10.68 2.65
N PHE A 151 10.10 11.10 2.84
CA PHE A 151 9.27 10.71 3.99
C PHE A 151 9.08 9.19 4.13
N LEU A 152 9.22 8.42 3.04
CA LEU A 152 9.13 6.96 3.07
C LEU A 152 10.23 6.31 3.90
N HIS A 153 11.41 6.94 3.99
CA HIS A 153 12.46 6.48 4.91
C HIS A 153 12.03 6.64 6.37
N GLU A 154 11.33 7.73 6.69
CA GLU A 154 10.78 7.94 8.04
C GLU A 154 9.66 6.95 8.35
N VAL A 155 8.80 6.64 7.38
CA VAL A 155 7.78 5.60 7.51
C VAL A 155 8.41 4.25 7.85
N ASP A 156 9.47 3.84 7.14
CA ASP A 156 10.18 2.57 7.41
C ASP A 156 10.94 2.60 8.75
N ARG A 157 11.53 3.74 9.11
CA ARG A 157 12.24 3.93 10.39
C ARG A 157 11.30 3.83 11.59
N ILE A 158 10.12 4.46 11.51
CA ILE A 158 9.08 4.35 12.54
C ILE A 158 8.66 2.89 12.70
N ASN A 159 8.42 2.19 11.59
CA ASN A 159 8.02 0.79 11.61
C ASN A 159 9.08 -0.12 12.27
N THR A 160 10.36 0.08 11.94
CA THR A 160 11.46 -0.68 12.54
C THR A 160 11.59 -0.39 14.03
N ARG A 161 11.54 0.89 14.43
CA ARG A 161 11.58 1.30 15.83
C ARG A 161 10.43 0.72 16.64
N GLN A 162 9.22 0.63 16.07
CA GLN A 162 8.05 0.06 16.77
C GLN A 162 8.26 -1.41 17.16
N ARG A 163 8.93 -2.19 16.30
CA ARG A 163 9.29 -3.58 16.60
C ARG A 163 10.29 -3.67 17.75
N GLU A 164 11.33 -2.85 17.74
CA GLU A 164 12.34 -2.78 18.80
C GLU A 164 11.74 -2.35 20.14
N ARG A 165 10.84 -1.35 20.12
CA ARG A 165 10.09 -0.88 21.30
C ARG A 165 9.24 -1.99 21.90
N THR A 166 8.58 -2.77 21.06
CA THR A 166 7.77 -3.92 21.50
C THR A 166 8.64 -4.92 22.26
N VAL A 167 9.77 -5.34 21.68
CA VAL A 167 10.70 -6.28 22.32
C VAL A 167 11.23 -5.71 23.63
N SER A 168 11.61 -4.44 23.65
CA SER A 168 12.10 -3.76 24.86
C SER A 168 11.05 -3.70 25.96
N ARG A 169 9.77 -3.43 25.60
CA ARG A 169 8.66 -3.42 26.55
C ARG A 169 8.39 -4.82 27.09
N ALA A 170 8.39 -5.84 26.24
CA ALA A 170 8.24 -7.24 26.64
C ALA A 170 9.35 -7.66 27.62
N ARG A 171 10.63 -7.34 27.32
CA ARG A 171 11.77 -7.63 28.21
C ARG A 171 11.58 -7.02 29.60
N ARG A 172 11.21 -5.74 29.68
CA ARG A 172 10.95 -5.07 30.96
C ARG A 172 9.82 -5.72 31.75
N LEU A 173 8.74 -6.13 31.08
CA LEU A 173 7.59 -6.76 31.74
C LEU A 173 7.92 -8.13 32.33
N VAL A 174 8.88 -8.86 31.75
CA VAL A 174 9.36 -10.16 32.27
C VAL A 174 10.61 -10.05 33.15
N GLY A 175 11.02 -8.84 33.53
CA GLY A 175 12.16 -8.60 34.42
C GLY A 175 13.54 -8.74 33.77
N GLY A 176 13.63 -8.75 32.44
CA GLY A 176 14.89 -8.73 31.71
C GLY A 176 15.49 -7.32 31.60
N SER A 177 16.82 -7.23 31.65
CA SER A 177 17.61 -6.01 31.39
C SER A 177 17.82 -5.75 29.91
#